data_AF-A0A1B1KIL0-F1
#
_entry.id   AF-A0A1B1KIL0-F1
#
_cell.length_a   1.000
_cell.length_b   1.000
_cell.length_c   1.000
_cell.angle_alpha   90.00
_cell.angle_beta   90.00
_cell.angle_gamma   90.00
#
_symmetry.space_group_name_H-M   'P 1'
#
loop_
_entity.id
_entity.type
_entity.pdbx_description
1 polymer ?
#
loop_
_entity_poly.entity_id
_entity_poly.type
_entity_poly.pdbx_seq_one_letter_code
_entity_poly.pdbx_strand_id
1 'polypeptide(L)'
;MHAVGNFLADITEWGWEDAPARRLIFRTDLPRAQRFLPRYLPVDADRKLTAALSDSPYRLAADALLVQRACGLRIGELLDLELDCIHEIPGQGSWLKVPLGILDSERMIPLDEEVPPSSIASPPPAHPADPCATPAPAHPPISYSPTMESDSPRMQFAVN
;
A
#
# COMPACT_ATOMS: atom_id res chain seq x y z
N MET A 1 -16.27 2.70 18.94
CA MET A 1 -17.75 2.78 18.84
C MET A 1 -18.32 1.95 17.70
N HIS A 2 -17.77 1.98 16.48
CA HIS A 2 -18.29 1.16 15.37
C HIS A 2 -18.34 -0.34 15.67
N ALA A 3 -17.30 -0.90 16.30
CA ALA A 3 -17.28 -2.31 16.72
C ALA A 3 -18.42 -2.67 17.68
N VAL A 4 -18.76 -1.78 18.62
CA VAL A 4 -19.86 -2.01 19.57
C VAL A 4 -21.21 -1.92 18.88
N GLY A 5 -21.39 -0.96 17.97
CA GLY A 5 -22.62 -0.85 17.19
C GLY A 5 -22.86 -2.07 16.30
N ASN A 6 -21.79 -2.61 15.69
CA ASN A 6 -21.87 -3.82 14.87
C ASN A 6 -22.18 -5.05 15.74
N PHE A 7 -21.44 -5.24 16.83
CA PHE A 7 -21.71 -6.32 17.78
C PHE A 7 -23.17 -6.34 18.26
N LEU A 8 -23.72 -5.18 18.64
CA LEU A 8 -25.11 -5.08 19.07
C LEU A 8 -26.10 -5.39 17.94
N ALA A 9 -25.76 -5.09 16.68
CA ALA A 9 -26.59 -5.46 15.54
C ALA A 9 -26.53 -6.98 15.29
N ASP A 10 -25.33 -7.56 15.37
CA ASP A 10 -25.10 -8.99 15.14
C ASP A 10 -25.84 -9.86 16.17
N ILE A 11 -25.78 -9.52 17.47
CA ILE A 11 -26.50 -10.28 18.51
C ILE A 11 -28.03 -10.17 18.39
N THR A 12 -28.54 -9.03 17.89
CA THR A 12 -29.96 -8.87 17.61
C THR A 12 -30.37 -9.70 16.40
N GLU A 13 -29.54 -9.70 15.34
CA GLU A 13 -29.77 -10.51 14.14
C GLU A 13 -29.75 -12.02 14.44
N TRP A 14 -28.82 -12.46 15.29
CA TRP A 14 -28.72 -13.86 15.73
C TRP A 14 -29.81 -14.26 16.73
N GLY A 15 -30.70 -13.33 17.11
CA GLY A 15 -31.82 -13.60 18.01
C GLY A 15 -31.37 -13.98 19.43
N TRP A 16 -30.23 -13.44 19.88
CA TRP A 16 -29.75 -13.69 21.23
C TRP A 16 -30.79 -13.25 22.26
N GLU A 17 -31.05 -14.07 23.27
CA GLU A 17 -32.21 -13.90 24.18
C GLU A 17 -32.16 -12.57 24.95
N ASP A 18 -30.97 -12.16 25.39
CA ASP A 18 -30.71 -10.88 26.05
C ASP A 18 -30.40 -9.71 25.09
N ALA A 19 -30.60 -9.88 23.77
CA ALA A 19 -30.31 -8.81 22.82
C ALA A 19 -31.24 -7.61 23.05
N PRO A 20 -30.74 -6.38 22.91
CA PRO A 20 -31.58 -5.21 23.04
C PRO A 20 -32.64 -5.17 21.93
N ALA A 21 -33.91 -5.04 22.33
CA ALA A 21 -35.05 -4.99 21.41
C ALA A 21 -35.10 -3.75 20.50
N ARG A 22 -34.20 -2.78 20.71
CA ARG A 22 -34.11 -1.55 19.91
C ARG A 22 -32.65 -1.14 19.72
N ARG A 23 -32.38 -0.42 18.64
CA ARG A 23 -31.07 0.19 18.39
C ARG A 23 -30.70 1.13 19.54
N LEU A 24 -29.52 0.91 20.13
CA LEU A 24 -29.02 1.69 21.27
C LEU A 24 -27.98 2.76 20.87
N ILE A 25 -27.23 2.54 19.79
CA ILE A 25 -26.23 3.48 19.30
C ILE A 25 -26.70 4.06 17.98
N PHE A 26 -26.90 5.37 17.95
CA PHE A 26 -27.29 6.14 16.78
C PHE A 26 -26.10 6.91 16.21
N ARG A 27 -26.19 7.30 14.92
CA ARG A 27 -25.18 8.14 14.29
C ARG A 27 -24.93 9.45 15.04
N THR A 28 -25.96 9.98 15.69
CA THR A 28 -25.90 11.23 16.47
C THR A 28 -25.08 11.09 17.76
N ASP A 29 -24.95 9.87 18.28
CA ASP A 29 -24.19 9.61 19.51
C ASP A 29 -22.68 9.58 19.25
N LEU A 30 -22.27 9.47 17.98
CA LEU A 30 -20.86 9.53 17.63
C LEU A 30 -20.38 10.98 17.78
N PRO A 31 -19.29 11.20 18.54
CA PRO A 31 -18.69 12.52 18.60
C PRO A 31 -18.32 12.96 17.19
N ARG A 32 -18.57 14.24 16.87
CA ARG A 32 -18.12 14.81 15.60
C ARG A 32 -16.60 14.61 15.52
N ALA A 33 -16.15 13.92 14.48
CA ALA A 33 -14.74 13.72 14.25
C ALA A 33 -14.06 15.10 14.21
N GLN A 34 -13.12 15.33 15.14
CA GLN A 34 -12.29 16.51 15.11
C GLN A 34 -11.45 16.44 13.83
N ARG A 35 -11.81 17.25 12.83
CA ARG A 35 -11.03 17.39 11.61
C ARG A 35 -9.84 18.30 11.91
N PHE A 36 -8.79 17.71 12.46
CA PHE A 36 -7.47 18.31 12.36
C PHE A 36 -7.01 18.16 10.92
N LEU A 37 -6.82 19.28 10.23
CA LEU A 37 -6.20 19.25 8.93
C LEU A 37 -4.74 18.80 9.13
N PRO A 38 -4.27 17.75 8.42
CA PRO A 38 -2.86 17.41 8.42
C PRO A 38 -2.06 18.65 8.02
N ARG A 39 -1.10 19.04 8.86
CA ARG A 39 -0.16 20.09 8.48
C ARG A 39 0.85 19.48 7.51
N TYR A 40 1.18 20.22 6.45
CA TYR A 40 2.29 19.85 5.58
C TYR A 40 3.57 19.67 6.40
N LEU A 41 4.35 18.64 6.05
CA LEU A 41 5.68 18.44 6.60
C LEU A 41 6.59 19.56 6.06
N PRO A 42 7.21 20.39 6.92
CA PRO A 42 8.13 21.43 6.45
C PRO A 42 9.31 20.83 5.69
N VAL A 43 9.74 21.50 4.61
CA VAL A 43 10.82 21.03 3.72
C VAL A 43 12.12 20.72 4.48
N ASP A 44 12.46 21.48 5.52
CA ASP A 44 13.67 21.23 6.29
C ASP A 44 13.56 20.00 7.20
N ALA A 45 12.37 19.73 7.75
CA ALA A 45 12.10 18.52 8.52
C ALA A 45 12.14 17.29 7.60
N ASP A 46 11.60 17.47 6.39
CA ASP A 46 11.59 16.47 5.35
C ASP A 46 13.00 16.06 4.90
N ARG A 47 13.86 17.04 4.59
CA ARG A 47 15.28 16.80 4.25
C ARG A 47 16.02 16.05 5.36
N LYS A 48 15.77 16.40 6.62
CA LYS A 48 16.36 15.71 7.78
C LYS A 48 15.86 14.28 7.90
N LEU A 49 14.58 14.04 7.65
CA LEU A 49 14.01 12.70 7.62
C LEU A 49 14.66 11.85 6.52
N THR A 50 14.74 12.38 5.30
CA THR A 50 15.40 11.69 4.18
C THR A 50 16.84 11.35 4.52
N ALA A 51 17.64 12.31 5.02
CA ALA A 51 19.03 12.05 5.41
C ALA A 51 19.13 10.97 6.50
N ALA A 52 18.27 11.02 7.54
CA ALA A 52 18.28 10.01 8.59
C ALA A 52 17.91 8.61 8.09
N LEU A 53 16.99 8.50 7.13
CA LEU A 53 16.64 7.24 6.48
C LEU A 53 17.79 6.75 5.60
N SER A 54 18.40 7.63 4.81
CA SER A 54 19.58 7.32 3.99
C SER A 54 20.78 6.86 4.81
N ASP A 55 20.92 7.30 6.06
CA ASP A 55 22.01 6.87 6.97
C ASP A 55 21.62 5.69 7.87
N SER A 56 20.36 5.24 7.84
CA SER A 56 19.85 4.20 8.73
C SER A 56 20.57 2.85 8.54
N PRO A 57 20.89 2.11 9.61
CA PRO A 57 21.37 0.73 9.48
C PRO A 57 20.25 -0.23 9.05
N TYR A 58 18.98 0.14 9.21
CA TYR A 58 17.82 -0.66 8.85
C TYR A 58 17.40 -0.42 7.39
N ARG A 59 18.22 -0.88 6.44
CA ARG A 59 18.07 -0.54 5.01
C ARG A 59 16.70 -0.86 4.45
N LEU A 60 16.20 -2.09 4.63
CA LEU A 60 14.90 -2.49 4.08
C LEU A 60 13.76 -1.57 4.53
N ALA A 61 13.66 -1.28 5.84
CA ALA A 61 12.62 -0.41 6.36
C ALA A 61 12.82 1.05 5.94
N ALA A 62 14.06 1.52 5.90
CA ALA A 62 14.37 2.88 5.49
C ALA A 62 14.07 3.11 4.01
N ASP A 63 14.47 2.19 3.14
CA ASP A 63 14.24 2.24 1.71
C ASP A 63 12.74 2.14 1.40
N ALA A 64 12.01 1.25 2.09
CA ALA A 64 10.55 1.17 1.98
C ALA A 64 9.86 2.50 2.35
N LEU A 65 10.32 3.18 3.40
CA LEU A 65 9.79 4.49 3.78
C LEU A 65 10.17 5.59 2.78
N LEU A 66 11.37 5.55 2.20
CA LEU A 66 11.79 6.47 1.14
C LEU A 66 10.92 6.31 -0.11
N VAL A 67 10.67 5.07 -0.54
CA VAL A 67 9.79 4.74 -1.68
C VAL A 67 8.36 5.17 -1.41
N GLN A 68 7.82 4.82 -0.23
CA GLN A 68 6.48 5.26 0.19
C GLN A 68 6.33 6.77 0.10
N ARG A 69 7.36 7.50 0.53
CA ARG A 69 7.37 8.96 0.56
C ARG A 69 7.53 9.57 -0.83
N ALA A 70 8.33 8.97 -1.71
CA ALA A 70 8.52 9.43 -3.09
C ALA A 70 7.27 9.17 -3.96
N CYS A 71 6.63 8.02 -3.79
CA CYS A 71 5.51 7.57 -4.63
C CYS A 71 4.13 7.83 -4.01
N GLY A 72 4.06 8.30 -2.77
CA GLY A 72 2.79 8.52 -2.07
C GLY A 72 2.00 7.25 -1.81
N LEU A 73 2.68 6.15 -1.45
CA LEU A 73 2.03 4.87 -1.17
C LEU A 73 1.31 4.90 0.18
N ARG A 74 0.18 4.20 0.26
CA ARG A 74 -0.42 3.87 1.55
C ARG A 74 0.41 2.80 2.24
N ILE A 75 0.34 2.73 3.57
CA ILE A 75 1.10 1.72 4.31
C ILE A 75 0.68 0.29 3.93
N GLY A 76 -0.61 0.04 3.68
CA GLY A 76 -1.07 -1.25 3.16
C GLY A 76 -0.47 -1.55 1.78
N GLU A 77 -0.52 -0.59 0.86
CA GLU A 77 0.07 -0.75 -0.49
C GLU A 77 1.58 -1.03 -0.45
N LEU A 78 2.31 -0.42 0.51
CA LEU A 78 3.74 -0.69 0.71
C LEU A 78 3.98 -2.10 1.26
N LEU A 79 3.15 -2.56 2.19
CA LEU A 79 3.27 -3.88 2.80
C LEU A 79 2.89 -5.00 1.83
N ASP A 80 1.99 -4.72 0.90
CA ASP A 80 1.53 -5.65 -0.14
C ASP A 80 2.38 -5.58 -1.42
N LEU A 81 3.45 -4.76 -1.44
CA LEU A 81 4.28 -4.55 -2.63
C LEU A 81 5.11 -5.80 -2.97
N GLU A 82 5.00 -6.26 -4.21
CA GLU A 82 5.76 -7.41 -4.71
C GLU A 82 7.22 -7.03 -5.02
N LEU A 83 8.14 -7.99 -4.98
CA LEU A 83 9.57 -7.75 -5.22
C LEU A 83 9.90 -7.36 -6.68
N ASP A 84 9.02 -7.72 -7.61
CA ASP A 84 9.10 -7.42 -9.05
C ASP A 84 8.17 -6.25 -9.47
N CYS A 85 7.74 -5.43 -8.51
CA CYS A 85 6.89 -4.27 -8.75
C CYS A 85 7.52 -3.16 -9.59
N ILE A 86 8.84 -3.21 -9.84
CA ILE A 86 9.54 -2.23 -10.66
C ILE A 86 9.63 -2.72 -12.11
N HIS A 87 9.14 -1.89 -13.02
CA HIS A 87 9.18 -2.13 -14.46
C HIS A 87 10.05 -1.07 -15.15
N GLU A 88 11.08 -1.52 -15.84
CA GLU A 88 11.84 -0.65 -16.74
C GLU A 88 11.18 -0.60 -18.11
N ILE A 89 10.80 0.60 -18.56
CA ILE A 89 10.22 0.82 -19.88
C ILE A 89 11.28 1.50 -20.75
N PRO A 90 11.73 0.87 -21.85
CA PRO A 90 12.74 1.45 -22.73
C PRO A 90 12.36 2.86 -23.19
N GLY A 91 13.25 3.83 -22.94
CA GLY A 91 13.04 5.24 -23.29
C GLY A 91 12.04 6.00 -22.40
N GLN A 92 11.48 5.39 -21.36
CA GLN A 92 10.51 6.00 -20.43
C GLN A 92 10.87 5.82 -18.95
N GLY A 93 12.04 5.25 -18.64
CA GLY A 93 12.55 5.12 -17.28
C GLY A 93 11.96 3.96 -16.48
N SER A 94 12.14 4.00 -15.16
CA SER A 94 11.63 3.00 -14.22
C SER A 94 10.24 3.41 -13.72
N TRP A 95 9.36 2.42 -13.55
CA TRP A 95 8.00 2.62 -13.10
C TRP A 95 7.65 1.63 -11.99
N LEU A 96 6.90 2.09 -11.01
CA LEU A 96 6.40 1.28 -9.90
C LEU A 96 4.95 0.89 -10.13
N LYS A 97 4.69 -0.42 -10.20
CA LYS A 97 3.34 -1.00 -10.20
C LYS A 97 2.85 -1.13 -8.77
N VAL A 98 1.82 -0.35 -8.44
CA VAL A 98 1.20 -0.42 -7.10
C VAL A 98 0.05 -1.43 -7.12
N PRO A 99 0.04 -2.42 -6.23
CA PRO A 99 -0.99 -3.46 -6.17
C PRO A 99 -2.35 -2.89 -5.74
N LEU A 100 -3.40 -3.67 -6.02
CA LEU A 100 -4.79 -3.35 -5.66
C LEU A 100 -4.93 -3.17 -4.15
N GLY A 101 -5.09 -1.92 -3.70
CA GLY A 101 -5.47 -1.61 -2.32
C GLY A 101 -6.98 -1.70 -2.08
N ILE A 102 -7.45 -1.26 -0.91
CA ILE A 102 -8.88 -1.22 -0.49
C ILE A 102 -9.81 -0.50 -1.50
N LEU A 103 -9.27 0.31 -2.41
CA LEU A 103 -10.03 1.01 -3.45
C LEU A 103 -10.03 0.29 -4.80
N ASP A 104 -9.48 -0.92 -4.88
CA ASP A 104 -9.50 -1.81 -6.04
C ASP A 104 -9.02 -1.11 -7.34
N SER A 105 -7.94 -0.32 -7.23
CA SER A 105 -7.38 0.42 -8.36
C SER A 105 -5.87 0.24 -8.44
N GLU A 106 -5.40 -0.43 -9.49
CA GLU A 106 -3.98 -0.49 -9.85
C GLU A 106 -3.54 0.83 -10.49
N ARG A 107 -2.30 1.24 -10.23
CA ARG A 107 -1.71 2.42 -10.88
C ARG A 107 -0.21 2.23 -11.10
N MET A 108 0.30 2.91 -12.12
CA MET A 108 1.72 2.96 -12.45
C MET A 108 2.27 4.34 -12.07
N ILE A 109 3.36 4.38 -11.30
CA ILE A 109 3.98 5.62 -10.80
C ILE A 109 5.40 5.71 -11.37
N PRO A 110 5.81 6.81 -12.01
CA PRO A 110 7.18 6.97 -12.47
C PRO A 110 8.13 7.07 -11.27
N LEU A 111 9.28 6.38 -11.36
CA LEU A 111 10.35 6.46 -10.37
C LEU A 111 11.45 7.39 -10.88
N ASP A 112 11.84 8.35 -10.03
CA ASP A 112 13.01 9.19 -10.28
C ASP A 112 14.31 8.39 -10.08
N GLU A 113 15.37 8.75 -10.80
CA GLU A 113 16.68 8.07 -10.76
C GLU A 113 17.33 8.03 -9.36
N GLU A 114 16.88 8.88 -8.43
CA GLU A 114 17.36 8.91 -7.04
C GLU A 114 16.82 7.75 -6.18
N VAL A 115 15.84 6.98 -6.65
CA VAL A 115 15.35 5.76 -5.98
C VAL A 115 15.92 4.54 -6.71
N PRO A 116 17.10 4.02 -6.32
CA PRO A 116 17.71 2.92 -7.03
C PRO A 116 16.86 1.64 -6.85
N PRO A 117 16.51 0.94 -7.93
CA PRO A 117 15.68 -0.27 -7.89
C PRO A 117 16.31 -1.40 -7.05
N SER A 118 17.62 -1.36 -6.84
CA SER A 118 18.38 -2.32 -6.04
C SER A 118 18.10 -2.27 -4.53
N SER A 119 17.46 -1.21 -4.03
CA SER A 119 17.17 -1.04 -2.59
C SER A 119 15.99 -1.90 -2.11
N ILE A 120 14.99 -2.11 -2.97
CA ILE A 120 13.79 -2.90 -2.67
C ILE A 120 14.00 -4.40 -2.97
N ALA A 121 14.96 -4.72 -3.85
CA ALA A 121 15.19 -6.07 -4.35
C ALA A 121 16.16 -6.92 -3.51
N SER A 122 16.79 -6.37 -2.46
CA SER A 122 17.73 -7.15 -1.65
C SER A 122 17.00 -7.86 -0.50
N PRO A 123 16.98 -9.21 -0.46
CA PRO A 123 16.44 -9.91 0.70
C PRO A 123 17.23 -9.49 1.95
N PRO A 124 16.58 -9.36 3.12
CA PRO A 124 17.32 -9.11 4.36
C PRO A 124 18.39 -10.21 4.52
N PRO A 125 19.59 -9.90 5.04
CA PRO A 125 20.55 -10.94 5.39
C PRO A 125 19.83 -11.92 6.31
N ALA A 126 19.88 -13.20 5.97
CA ALA A 126 19.17 -14.24 6.71
C ALA A 126 19.48 -14.11 8.21
N HIS A 127 18.51 -13.63 8.99
CA HIS A 127 18.57 -13.77 10.43
C HIS A 127 18.56 -15.28 10.72
N PRO A 128 19.38 -15.78 11.68
CA PRO A 128 19.31 -17.18 12.06
C PRO A 128 17.86 -17.52 12.40
N ALA A 129 17.34 -18.50 11.66
CA ALA A 129 15.93 -18.87 11.52
C ALA A 129 15.05 -18.55 12.74
N ASP A 130 14.04 -17.70 12.55
CA ASP A 130 12.87 -17.69 13.42
C ASP A 130 12.08 -18.99 13.15
N PRO A 131 11.93 -19.91 14.13
CA PRO A 131 11.25 -21.19 13.92
C PRO A 131 9.73 -21.05 13.72
N CYS A 132 9.20 -19.83 13.69
CA CYS A 132 7.77 -19.53 13.58
C CYS A 132 7.36 -18.97 12.21
N ALA A 133 8.29 -18.82 11.25
CA ALA A 133 7.96 -18.34 9.91
C ALA A 133 7.25 -19.45 9.11
N THR A 134 5.92 -19.37 9.01
CA THR A 134 5.14 -20.20 8.07
C THR A 134 5.54 -19.84 6.63
N PRO A 135 5.79 -20.80 5.73
CA PRO A 135 6.14 -20.49 4.35
C PRO A 135 4.99 -19.76 3.64
N ALA A 136 5.31 -18.66 2.98
CA ALA A 136 4.39 -17.95 2.10
C ALA A 136 3.91 -18.89 0.96
N PRO A 137 2.64 -18.83 0.54
CA PRO A 137 2.16 -19.64 -0.57
C PRO A 137 2.87 -19.24 -1.86
N ALA A 138 3.44 -20.23 -2.56
CA ALA A 138 4.02 -20.02 -3.87
C ALA A 138 2.90 -19.75 -4.88
N HIS A 139 2.82 -18.52 -5.40
CA HIS A 139 1.97 -18.21 -6.54
C HIS A 139 2.64 -18.75 -7.82
N PRO A 140 1.87 -19.40 -8.73
CA PRO A 140 2.42 -19.91 -9.98
C PRO A 140 2.83 -18.74 -10.89
N PRO A 141 3.87 -18.91 -11.74
CA PRO A 141 4.30 -17.87 -12.66
C PRO A 141 3.19 -17.58 -13.67
N ILE A 142 2.73 -16.33 -13.71
CA ILE A 142 1.78 -15.86 -14.72
C ILE A 142 2.51 -15.83 -16.07
N SER A 143 2.25 -16.84 -16.91
CA SER A 143 2.73 -16.87 -18.29
C SER A 143 1.83 -15.97 -19.15
N TYR A 144 2.34 -14.83 -19.60
CA TYR A 144 1.65 -13.96 -20.55
C TYR A 144 1.99 -14.41 -21.99
N SER A 145 1.04 -15.03 -22.68
CA SER A 145 1.15 -15.30 -24.12
C SER A 145 0.66 -14.06 -24.90
N PRO A 146 1.44 -13.50 -25.84
CA PRO A 146 0.99 -12.37 -26.64
C PRO A 146 0.15 -12.91 -27.81
N THR A 147 -1.17 -12.88 -27.67
CA THR A 147 -2.03 -13.02 -28.86
C THR A 147 -2.07 -11.66 -29.54
N MET A 148 -1.32 -11.52 -30.64
CA MET A 148 -1.49 -10.43 -31.60
C MET A 148 -2.85 -10.60 -32.27
N GLU A 149 -3.89 -9.93 -31.75
CA GLU A 149 -5.11 -9.69 -32.51
C GLU A 149 -5.00 -8.27 -33.10
N SER A 150 -4.63 -8.22 -34.37
CA SER A 150 -4.60 -7.01 -35.19
C SER A 150 -6.03 -6.56 -35.50
N ASP A 151 -6.64 -5.68 -34.72
CA ASP A 151 -7.59 -4.70 -35.25
C ASP A 151 -7.91 -3.54 -34.28
N SER A 152 -7.81 -2.31 -34.80
CA SER A 152 -8.52 -1.09 -34.36
C SER A 152 -8.06 -0.29 -33.10
N PRO A 153 -8.32 1.05 -33.04
CA PRO A 153 -7.25 2.05 -33.06
C PRO A 153 -6.99 2.85 -31.76
N ARG A 154 -5.72 3.28 -31.61
CA ARG A 154 -5.22 4.50 -30.94
C ARG A 154 -5.96 4.98 -29.67
N MET A 155 -5.44 4.59 -28.51
CA MET A 155 -5.61 5.35 -27.28
C MET A 155 -4.46 6.36 -27.18
N GLN A 156 -4.68 7.56 -27.72
CA GLN A 156 -3.82 8.72 -27.47
C GLN A 156 -4.03 9.17 -26.03
N PHE A 157 -3.00 9.06 -25.20
CA PHE A 157 -2.99 9.73 -23.90
C PHE A 157 -2.47 11.15 -24.11
N ALA A 158 -3.38 12.12 -23.98
CA ALA A 158 -3.06 13.53 -23.98
C ALA A 158 -2.29 13.86 -22.70
N VAL A 159 -1.08 14.38 -22.88
CA VAL A 159 -0.35 15.15 -21.87
C VAL A 159 -0.95 16.55 -21.89
N ASN A 160 -1.34 17.06 -20.73
CA ASN A 160 -1.66 18.47 -20.54
C ASN A 160 -0.78 19.02 -19.43
#